data_AF-A0A973J752-F1
#
_entry.id   AF-A0A973J752-F1
#
_cell.length_a   1.000
_cell.length_b   1.000
_cell.length_c   1.000
_cell.angle_alpha   90.00
_cell.angle_beta   90.00
_cell.angle_gamma   90.00
#
_symmetry.space_group_name_H-M   'P 1'
#
loop_
_entity.id
_entity.type
_entity.pdbx_description
1 polymer ?
#
loop_
_entity_poly.entity_id
_entity_poly.type
_entity_poly.pdbx_seq_one_letter_code
_entity_poly.pdbx_strand_id
1 'polypeptide(L)'
;MSRRVALPHALILVLVALLIAGALPAHAQQAPQVQVGSWTLNIVQDWQAGTVSGLLVSNNAGGELRLAENQLTGTFVSAPFESKFAFNAAGAVWQADVIESTTVRLELRARSTPPPTASNLDEGWSDWQPLESGDARSQADDGAFATADVRAFPSDSAYLQLRVSLTSQVLRASAVLNSVTISYLRSTQAQPTLAAGLPRRPILAGAETLTTRPVLIGRSDWNGTIEPARPGRRDPRGIIIHQIAASTV
;
A
#
# COMPACT_ATOMS: atom_id res chain seq x y z
N MET A 1 -39.55 58.07 43.01
CA MET A 1 -38.20 57.50 43.21
C MET A 1 -38.04 56.31 42.29
N SER A 2 -37.14 56.43 41.32
CA SER A 2 -37.11 55.66 40.09
C SER A 2 -36.29 54.38 40.24
N ARG A 3 -36.89 53.20 40.00
CA ARG A 3 -36.18 51.92 39.92
C ARG A 3 -35.33 51.90 38.65
N ARG A 4 -34.01 52.02 38.82
CA ARG A 4 -33.05 51.99 37.71
C ARG A 4 -32.95 50.57 37.13
N VAL A 5 -33.11 50.54 35.82
CA VAL A 5 -32.87 49.47 34.86
C VAL A 5 -31.45 48.88 35.07
N ALA A 6 -31.36 47.66 35.60
CA ALA A 6 -30.10 46.91 35.71
C ALA A 6 -30.13 45.59 34.90
N LEU A 7 -31.17 45.36 34.10
CA LEU A 7 -31.37 44.13 33.33
C LEU A 7 -30.58 44.00 31.99
N PRO A 8 -30.21 45.08 31.26
CA PRO A 8 -29.66 44.90 29.90
C PRO A 8 -28.20 44.47 29.86
N HIS A 9 -27.42 44.71 30.93
CA HIS A 9 -25.99 44.40 30.95
C HIS A 9 -25.69 42.93 31.28
N ALA A 10 -26.54 42.28 32.08
CA ALA A 10 -26.37 40.87 32.43
C ALA A 10 -26.63 39.95 31.23
N LEU A 11 -27.59 40.29 30.37
CA LEU A 11 -27.92 39.49 29.19
C LEU A 11 -26.81 39.56 28.11
N ILE A 12 -26.19 40.73 27.95
CA ILE A 12 -25.08 40.92 27.00
C ILE A 12 -23.85 40.11 27.42
N LEU A 13 -23.54 40.06 28.71
CA LEU A 13 -22.43 39.25 29.24
C LEU A 13 -22.63 37.75 29.02
N VAL A 14 -23.86 37.25 29.16
CA VAL A 14 -24.18 35.84 28.89
C VAL A 14 -24.08 35.53 27.40
N LEU A 15 -24.53 36.43 26.52
CA LEU A 15 -24.44 36.23 25.07
C LEU A 15 -22.98 36.26 24.56
N VAL A 16 -22.14 37.14 25.11
CA VAL A 16 -20.71 37.19 24.79
C VAL A 16 -19.98 35.95 25.30
N ALA A 17 -20.32 35.45 26.49
CA ALA A 17 -19.75 34.21 27.01
C ALA A 17 -20.13 32.98 26.16
N LEU A 18 -21.36 32.92 25.62
CA LEU A 18 -21.77 31.84 24.71
C LEU A 18 -21.10 31.93 23.33
N LEU A 19 -20.81 33.13 22.82
CA LEU A 19 -20.08 33.31 21.56
C LEU A 19 -18.60 32.91 21.66
N ILE A 20 -17.98 33.05 22.83
CA ILE A 20 -16.59 32.63 23.06
C ILE A 20 -16.50 31.11 23.28
N ALA A 21 -17.51 30.49 23.90
CA ALA A 21 -17.54 29.04 24.14
C ALA A 21 -17.80 28.19 22.86
N GLY A 22 -18.35 28.79 21.80
CA GLY A 22 -18.61 28.11 20.52
C GLY A 22 -17.40 27.98 19.59
N ALA A 23 -16.27 28.61 19.93
CA ALA A 23 -15.04 28.59 19.14
C ALA A 23 -13.99 27.69 19.79
N LEU A 24 -14.34 26.44 20.10
CA LEU A 24 -13.29 25.44 20.27
C LEU A 24 -12.60 25.29 18.90
N PRO A 25 -11.27 25.48 18.81
CA PRO A 25 -10.57 25.26 17.56
C PRO A 25 -10.84 23.81 17.16
N ALA A 26 -11.48 23.61 16.00
CA ALA A 26 -11.48 22.31 15.37
C ALA A 26 -10.02 21.92 15.23
N HIS A 27 -9.56 20.94 16.01
CA HIS A 27 -8.25 20.35 15.84
C HIS A 27 -8.26 19.75 14.44
N ALA A 28 -7.71 20.49 13.47
CA ALA A 28 -7.37 19.95 12.19
C ALA A 28 -6.41 18.79 12.48
N GLN A 29 -6.89 17.55 12.38
CA GLN A 29 -6.04 16.38 12.44
C GLN A 29 -4.98 16.58 11.37
N GLN A 30 -3.73 16.78 11.80
CA GLN A 30 -2.60 16.81 10.88
C GLN A 30 -2.66 15.53 10.06
N ALA A 31 -2.70 15.68 8.74
CA ALA A 31 -2.74 14.54 7.85
C ALA A 31 -1.55 13.62 8.18
N PRO A 32 -1.75 12.31 8.29
CA PRO A 32 -0.67 11.37 8.54
C PRO A 32 0.44 11.59 7.50
N GLN A 33 1.66 11.85 7.97
CA GLN A 33 2.80 12.01 7.08
C GLN A 33 3.24 10.63 6.62
N VAL A 34 2.78 10.23 5.44
CA VAL A 34 3.25 9.02 4.75
C VAL A 34 4.34 9.42 3.78
N GLN A 35 5.54 8.86 3.96
CA GLN A 35 6.61 8.94 2.96
C GLN A 35 6.61 7.65 2.15
N VAL A 36 6.71 7.77 0.83
CA VAL A 36 6.78 6.61 -0.08
C VAL A 36 8.04 6.74 -0.93
N GLY A 37 8.78 5.64 -1.02
CA GLY A 37 9.89 5.47 -1.93
C GLY A 37 9.70 4.21 -2.77
N SER A 38 10.44 4.12 -3.85
CA SER A 38 10.35 3.01 -4.80
C SER A 38 11.73 2.48 -5.16
N TRP A 39 11.80 1.17 -5.35
CA TRP A 39 12.97 0.46 -5.87
C TRP A 39 12.50 -0.47 -6.98
N THR A 40 13.07 -0.30 -8.18
CA THR A 40 12.69 -1.07 -9.36
C THR A 40 13.86 -1.92 -9.83
N LEU A 41 13.58 -3.18 -10.17
CA LEU A 41 14.46 -4.05 -10.93
C LEU A 41 13.77 -4.33 -12.27
N ASN A 42 14.36 -3.88 -13.36
CA ASN A 42 13.80 -4.05 -14.70
C ASN A 42 14.85 -4.11 -15.82
N ILE A 43 16.14 -3.93 -15.50
CA ILE A 43 17.22 -4.05 -16.46
C ILE A 43 18.15 -5.21 -16.13
N VAL A 44 18.85 -5.73 -17.14
CA VAL A 44 19.83 -6.81 -17.01
C VAL A 44 20.82 -6.56 -15.87
N GLN A 45 21.27 -5.31 -15.72
CA GLN A 45 22.22 -4.92 -14.67
C GLN A 45 21.65 -5.15 -13.26
N ASP A 46 20.37 -4.88 -13.03
CA ASP A 46 19.72 -5.07 -11.72
C ASP A 46 19.72 -6.55 -11.34
N TRP A 47 19.41 -7.42 -12.31
CA TRP A 47 19.37 -8.86 -12.15
C TRP A 47 20.76 -9.47 -12.00
N GLN A 48 21.78 -8.89 -12.65
CA GLN A 48 23.17 -9.34 -12.54
C GLN A 48 23.88 -8.87 -11.27
N ALA A 49 23.38 -7.79 -10.64
CA ALA A 49 23.94 -7.31 -9.38
C ALA A 49 23.65 -8.25 -8.18
N GLY A 50 22.65 -9.13 -8.32
CA GLY A 50 22.32 -10.14 -7.31
C GLY A 50 22.99 -11.49 -7.54
N THR A 51 22.61 -12.46 -6.71
CA THR A 51 22.99 -13.87 -6.84
C THR A 51 21.92 -14.63 -7.60
N VAL A 52 22.31 -15.30 -8.69
CA VAL A 52 21.42 -16.05 -9.59
C VAL A 52 21.77 -17.53 -9.52
N SER A 53 20.78 -18.40 -9.30
CA SER A 53 20.93 -19.86 -9.29
C SER A 53 19.78 -20.53 -10.02
N GLY A 54 20.08 -21.40 -11.00
CA GLY A 54 19.06 -22.11 -11.79
C GLY A 54 18.21 -21.21 -12.70
N LEU A 55 18.56 -19.92 -12.81
CA LEU A 55 17.88 -18.94 -13.65
C LEU A 55 18.81 -18.42 -14.74
N LEU A 56 18.22 -17.89 -15.79
CA LEU A 56 18.86 -17.18 -16.88
C LEU A 56 18.35 -15.73 -16.87
N VAL A 57 19.30 -14.79 -16.87
CA VAL A 57 19.02 -13.37 -17.15
C VAL A 57 19.11 -13.17 -18.66
N SER A 58 18.03 -12.73 -19.31
CA SER A 58 18.04 -12.36 -20.74
C SER A 58 17.64 -10.90 -20.97
N ASN A 59 17.87 -10.43 -22.20
CA ASN A 59 17.59 -9.05 -22.62
C ASN A 59 16.62 -8.98 -23.80
N ASN A 60 15.64 -9.90 -23.87
CA ASN A 60 14.68 -9.87 -24.97
C ASN A 60 13.70 -8.68 -24.85
N ALA A 61 13.45 -8.21 -23.62
CA ALA A 61 12.54 -7.11 -23.32
C ALA A 61 13.08 -6.16 -22.22
N GLY A 62 14.36 -5.78 -22.27
CA GLY A 62 14.96 -4.80 -21.35
C GLY A 62 15.67 -5.40 -20.13
N GLY A 63 15.32 -6.63 -19.74
CA GLY A 63 15.97 -7.39 -18.68
C GLY A 63 14.98 -8.31 -17.98
N GLU A 64 15.12 -9.62 -18.14
CA GLU A 64 14.13 -10.58 -17.64
C GLU A 64 14.78 -11.78 -16.96
N LEU A 65 14.06 -12.36 -15.99
CA LEU A 65 14.41 -13.60 -15.32
C LEU A 65 13.51 -14.74 -15.80
N ARG A 66 14.14 -15.87 -16.13
CA ARG A 66 13.46 -17.13 -16.45
C ARG A 66 14.30 -18.32 -15.97
N LEU A 67 13.71 -19.51 -15.89
CA LEU A 67 14.45 -20.73 -15.62
C LEU A 67 15.53 -20.95 -16.69
N ALA A 68 16.72 -21.35 -16.24
CA ALA A 68 17.77 -21.77 -17.16
C ALA A 68 17.40 -23.09 -17.85
N GLU A 69 18.13 -23.44 -18.90
CA GLU A 69 17.84 -24.66 -19.66
C GLU A 69 17.85 -25.89 -18.75
N ASN A 70 16.81 -26.71 -18.88
CA ASN A 70 16.61 -27.95 -18.12
C ASN A 70 16.50 -27.78 -16.60
N GLN A 71 16.27 -26.56 -16.10
CA GLN A 71 15.94 -26.32 -14.70
C GLN A 71 14.42 -26.32 -14.48
N LEU A 72 13.97 -26.92 -13.38
CA LEU A 72 12.58 -26.85 -12.91
C LEU A 72 12.39 -25.82 -11.79
N THR A 73 13.49 -25.36 -11.20
CA THR A 73 13.50 -24.39 -10.11
C THR A 73 14.68 -23.45 -10.29
N GLY A 74 14.50 -22.19 -9.92
CA GLY A 74 15.60 -21.25 -9.83
C GLY A 74 15.28 -20.12 -8.89
N THR A 75 16.34 -19.52 -8.34
CA THR A 75 16.25 -18.47 -7.34
C THR A 75 17.17 -17.32 -7.71
N PHE A 76 16.66 -16.10 -7.57
CA PHE A 76 17.43 -14.87 -7.59
C PHE A 76 17.33 -14.20 -6.23
N VAL A 77 18.45 -13.71 -5.71
CA VAL A 77 18.51 -12.88 -4.52
C VAL A 77 19.21 -11.57 -4.90
N SER A 78 18.53 -10.45 -4.76
CA SER A 78 19.08 -9.15 -5.13
C SER A 78 20.30 -8.77 -4.29
N ALA A 79 21.11 -7.83 -4.77
CA ALA A 79 21.97 -7.06 -3.89
C ALA A 79 21.11 -6.36 -2.81
N PRO A 80 21.66 -6.12 -1.61
CA PRO A 80 21.00 -5.27 -0.62
C PRO A 80 20.74 -3.87 -1.19
N PHE A 81 19.50 -3.40 -1.06
CA PHE A 81 19.10 -2.06 -1.47
C PHE A 81 19.01 -1.16 -0.25
N GLU A 82 19.70 -0.02 -0.27
CA GLU A 82 19.57 1.02 0.76
C GLU A 82 18.38 1.93 0.45
N SER A 83 17.43 1.98 1.37
CA SER A 83 16.27 2.88 1.25
C SER A 83 16.66 4.33 1.52
N LYS A 84 15.97 5.27 0.85
CA LYS A 84 16.20 6.72 1.04
C LYS A 84 15.86 7.23 2.45
N PHE A 85 15.11 6.46 3.21
CA PHE A 85 14.67 6.75 4.57
C PHE A 85 14.26 5.44 5.23
N ALA A 86 14.47 5.29 6.55
CA ALA A 86 14.00 4.12 7.27
C ALA A 86 12.48 3.92 7.09
N PHE A 87 12.04 2.71 6.78
CA PHE A 87 10.66 2.38 6.46
C PHE A 87 10.09 1.42 7.50
N ASN A 88 8.77 1.29 7.55
CA ASN A 88 8.09 0.33 8.42
C ASN A 88 7.14 -0.58 7.65
N ALA A 89 6.99 -0.40 6.34
CA ALA A 89 6.24 -1.33 5.52
C ALA A 89 6.69 -1.31 4.05
N ALA A 90 6.43 -2.39 3.31
CA ALA A 90 6.66 -2.45 1.87
C ALA A 90 5.66 -3.35 1.13
N GLY A 91 5.35 -3.01 -0.11
CA GLY A 91 4.55 -3.80 -1.04
C GLY A 91 5.20 -3.84 -2.41
N ALA A 92 4.65 -4.62 -3.34
CA ALA A 92 5.24 -4.77 -4.67
C ALA A 92 4.19 -4.76 -5.78
N VAL A 93 4.61 -4.27 -6.94
CA VAL A 93 3.96 -4.47 -8.24
C VAL A 93 4.97 -5.15 -9.15
N TRP A 94 4.56 -6.16 -9.90
CA TRP A 94 5.46 -6.86 -10.81
C TRP A 94 4.77 -7.32 -12.09
N GLN A 95 5.55 -7.38 -13.16
CA GLN A 95 5.11 -7.87 -14.45
C GLN A 95 5.77 -9.21 -14.75
N ALA A 96 4.95 -10.23 -14.96
CA ALA A 96 5.41 -11.55 -15.32
C ALA A 96 4.46 -12.23 -16.31
N ASP A 97 5.03 -12.96 -17.26
CA ASP A 97 4.30 -13.90 -18.09
C ASP A 97 4.32 -15.26 -17.37
N VAL A 98 3.19 -15.61 -16.74
CA VAL A 98 3.02 -16.88 -16.04
C VAL A 98 2.17 -17.80 -16.91
N ILE A 99 2.81 -18.84 -17.44
CA ILE A 99 2.13 -19.91 -18.19
C ILE A 99 1.66 -21.02 -17.25
N GLU A 100 0.74 -21.86 -17.72
CA GLU A 100 0.25 -23.00 -16.96
C GLU A 100 1.40 -23.87 -16.43
N SER A 101 1.25 -24.40 -15.21
CA SER A 101 2.26 -25.24 -14.54
C SER A 101 3.57 -24.54 -14.18
N THR A 102 3.61 -23.21 -14.24
CA THR A 102 4.74 -22.40 -13.75
C THR A 102 4.29 -21.48 -12.61
N THR A 103 5.23 -21.04 -11.76
CA THR A 103 4.93 -20.14 -10.65
C THR A 103 6.07 -19.16 -10.44
N VAL A 104 5.71 -17.93 -10.09
CA VAL A 104 6.62 -16.89 -9.60
C VAL A 104 6.28 -16.60 -8.15
N ARG A 105 7.28 -16.67 -7.27
CA ARG A 105 7.17 -16.28 -5.87
C ARG A 105 8.15 -15.16 -5.59
N LEU A 106 7.66 -14.07 -5.01
CA LEU A 106 8.45 -12.95 -4.53
C LEU A 106 8.46 -12.95 -3.00
N GLU A 107 9.60 -12.62 -2.40
CA GLU A 107 9.75 -12.51 -0.95
C GLU A 107 10.67 -11.34 -0.63
N LEU A 108 10.37 -10.63 0.46
CA LEU A 108 11.18 -9.53 0.96
C LEU A 108 11.71 -9.83 2.35
N ARG A 109 12.89 -9.30 2.64
CA ARG A 109 13.38 -9.15 4.01
C ARG A 109 14.00 -7.78 4.19
N ALA A 110 14.11 -7.35 5.44
CA ALA A 110 14.65 -6.06 5.79
C ALA A 110 15.70 -6.15 6.90
N ARG A 111 16.50 -5.09 7.05
CA ARG A 111 17.41 -4.91 8.18
C ARG A 111 17.60 -3.43 8.49
N SER A 112 17.98 -3.12 9.72
CA SER A 112 18.18 -1.74 10.19
C SER A 112 19.59 -1.20 9.95
N THR A 113 20.60 -2.08 9.91
CA THR A 113 22.02 -1.69 9.79
C THR A 113 22.57 -2.01 8.40
N PRO A 114 23.71 -1.43 7.98
CA PRO A 114 24.36 -1.80 6.72
C PRO A 114 24.75 -3.29 6.66
N PRO A 115 24.64 -3.96 5.50
CA PRO A 115 25.06 -5.36 5.33
C PRO A 115 26.54 -5.57 5.68
N PRO A 116 26.92 -6.68 6.32
CA PRO A 116 28.31 -6.97 6.63
C PRO A 116 29.12 -7.18 5.35
N THR A 117 30.37 -6.73 5.34
CA THR A 117 31.31 -6.89 4.22
C THR A 117 32.10 -8.19 4.27
N ALA A 118 32.05 -8.95 5.37
CA ALA A 118 32.71 -10.25 5.52
C ALA A 118 31.96 -11.15 6.51
N SER A 119 31.85 -12.43 6.13
CA SER A 119 31.30 -13.59 6.87
C SER A 119 29.88 -13.43 7.46
N ASN A 120 29.01 -14.41 7.20
CA ASN A 120 27.59 -14.44 7.62
C ASN A 120 26.71 -13.35 6.97
N LEU A 121 26.49 -13.46 5.65
CA LEU A 121 25.69 -12.52 4.85
C LEU A 121 24.21 -12.41 5.28
N ASP A 122 23.73 -13.37 6.06
CA ASP A 122 22.35 -13.42 6.56
C ASP A 122 22.17 -12.75 7.94
N GLU A 123 23.26 -12.41 8.64
CA GLU A 123 23.17 -11.80 9.97
C GLU A 123 22.50 -10.42 9.94
N GLY A 124 21.53 -10.22 10.83
CA GLY A 124 20.79 -8.96 11.00
C GLY A 124 19.64 -8.76 10.00
N TRP A 125 19.43 -9.69 9.06
CA TRP A 125 18.23 -9.69 8.24
C TRP A 125 17.03 -10.29 8.98
N SER A 126 15.85 -9.75 8.73
CA SER A 126 14.59 -10.38 9.11
C SER A 126 14.38 -11.70 8.36
N ASP A 127 13.40 -12.47 8.81
CA ASP A 127 12.86 -13.58 8.03
C ASP A 127 12.33 -13.09 6.68
N TRP A 128 12.36 -14.00 5.70
CA TRP A 128 11.76 -13.78 4.39
C TRP A 128 10.24 -13.76 4.51
N GLN A 129 9.64 -12.64 4.13
CA GLN A 129 8.19 -12.44 4.09
C GLN A 129 7.68 -12.59 2.65
N PRO A 130 6.69 -13.46 2.39
CA PRO A 130 6.16 -13.66 1.05
C PRO A 130 5.36 -12.45 0.56
N LEU A 131 5.53 -12.07 -0.70
CA LEU A 131 4.73 -11.07 -1.38
C LEU A 131 3.66 -11.78 -2.21
N GLU A 132 2.53 -12.08 -1.57
CA GLU A 132 1.43 -12.79 -2.21
C GLU A 132 0.68 -11.86 -3.16
N SER A 133 0.46 -12.33 -4.39
CA SER A 133 -0.40 -11.62 -5.35
C SER A 133 -1.81 -11.53 -4.81
N GLY A 134 -2.39 -10.33 -4.81
CA GLY A 134 -3.82 -10.14 -4.57
C GLY A 134 -4.62 -10.13 -5.87
N ASP A 135 -5.94 -10.12 -5.72
CA ASP A 135 -6.88 -9.87 -6.82
C ASP A 135 -6.84 -8.41 -7.31
N ALA A 136 -6.13 -7.54 -6.57
CA ALA A 136 -5.83 -6.19 -6.98
C ALA A 136 -4.86 -6.21 -8.18
N ARG A 137 -5.37 -5.87 -9.36
CA ARG A 137 -4.54 -5.53 -10.51
C ARG A 137 -3.99 -4.11 -10.35
N SER A 138 -2.83 -3.84 -10.96
CA SER A 138 -2.31 -2.48 -11.12
C SER A 138 -3.41 -1.51 -11.58
N GLN A 139 -3.40 -0.28 -11.05
CA GLN A 139 -4.38 0.75 -11.42
C GLN A 139 -4.38 1.08 -12.92
N ALA A 140 -3.32 0.70 -13.65
CA ALA A 140 -3.13 0.98 -15.06
C ALA A 140 -3.72 -0.09 -16.02
N ASP A 141 -4.32 -1.18 -15.51
CA ASP A 141 -4.81 -2.32 -16.32
C ASP A 141 -3.75 -2.84 -17.33
N ASP A 142 -2.49 -2.84 -16.89
CA ASP A 142 -1.30 -3.25 -17.63
C ASP A 142 -1.01 -4.76 -17.53
N GLY A 143 -1.88 -5.51 -16.85
CA GLY A 143 -1.68 -6.92 -16.56
C GLY A 143 -0.66 -7.20 -15.43
N ALA A 144 -0.14 -6.17 -14.76
CA ALA A 144 0.79 -6.37 -13.65
C ALA A 144 0.07 -6.91 -12.40
N PHE A 145 0.77 -7.80 -11.72
CA PHE A 145 0.40 -8.33 -10.42
C PHE A 145 0.77 -7.30 -9.34
N ALA A 146 -0.01 -7.26 -8.27
CA ALA A 146 0.31 -6.46 -7.09
C ALA A 146 0.14 -7.29 -5.82
N THR A 147 0.90 -6.93 -4.78
CA THR A 147 0.71 -7.52 -3.46
C THR A 147 -0.69 -7.21 -2.92
N ALA A 148 -1.35 -8.22 -2.33
CA ALA A 148 -2.66 -8.05 -1.69
C ALA A 148 -2.60 -7.06 -0.51
N ASP A 149 -1.56 -7.21 0.31
CA ASP A 149 -1.33 -6.45 1.53
C ASP A 149 0.11 -5.94 1.56
N VAL A 150 0.33 -4.84 2.28
CA VAL A 150 1.66 -4.33 2.59
C VAL A 150 2.27 -5.18 3.72
N ARG A 151 3.55 -5.53 3.60
CA ARG A 151 4.30 -6.24 4.64
C ARG A 151 4.89 -5.27 5.66
N ALA A 152 4.67 -5.56 6.94
CA ALA A 152 5.19 -4.77 8.04
C ALA A 152 6.66 -5.15 8.35
N PHE A 153 7.45 -4.13 8.70
CA PHE A 153 8.84 -4.27 9.11
C PHE A 153 9.09 -3.41 10.35
N PRO A 154 10.15 -3.69 11.13
CA PRO A 154 10.60 -2.80 12.20
C PRO A 154 10.78 -1.36 11.70
N SER A 155 10.41 -0.37 12.52
CA SER A 155 10.34 1.04 12.09
C SER A 155 11.69 1.69 11.75
N ASP A 156 12.78 1.05 12.15
CA ASP A 156 14.16 1.42 11.90
C ASP A 156 14.77 0.69 10.69
N SER A 157 13.99 -0.10 9.95
CA SER A 157 14.46 -0.82 8.76
C SER A 157 14.99 0.16 7.71
N ALA A 158 16.22 -0.04 7.24
CA ALA A 158 16.90 0.86 6.31
C ALA A 158 17.32 0.18 5.00
N TYR A 159 17.38 -1.16 4.98
CA TYR A 159 17.77 -1.93 3.81
C TYR A 159 16.74 -2.99 3.46
N LEU A 160 16.56 -3.25 2.17
CA LEU A 160 15.69 -4.29 1.61
C LEU A 160 16.50 -5.31 0.82
N GLN A 161 15.99 -6.53 0.77
CA GLN A 161 16.46 -7.54 -0.18
C GLN A 161 15.27 -8.30 -0.74
N LEU A 162 15.31 -8.53 -2.05
CA LEU A 162 14.30 -9.28 -2.79
C LEU A 162 14.82 -10.68 -3.08
N ARG A 163 13.98 -11.68 -2.83
CA ARG A 163 14.15 -13.03 -3.35
C ARG A 163 13.03 -13.33 -4.34
N VAL A 164 13.43 -13.84 -5.49
CA VAL A 164 12.55 -14.33 -6.54
C VAL A 164 12.78 -15.84 -6.65
N SER A 165 11.71 -16.62 -6.68
CA SER A 165 11.77 -18.05 -6.98
C SER A 165 10.83 -18.38 -8.13
N LEU A 166 11.38 -19.01 -9.17
CA LEU A 166 10.61 -19.55 -10.28
C LEU A 166 10.56 -21.06 -10.14
N THR A 167 9.39 -21.64 -10.36
CA THR A 167 9.22 -23.08 -10.43
C THR A 167 8.40 -23.48 -11.66
N SER A 168 8.64 -24.70 -12.14
CA SER A 168 7.91 -25.31 -13.23
C SER A 168 7.70 -26.80 -12.97
N GLN A 169 6.53 -27.33 -13.34
CA GLN A 169 6.27 -28.77 -13.33
C GLN A 169 6.61 -29.42 -14.68
N VAL A 170 6.89 -28.62 -15.72
CA VAL A 170 7.15 -29.08 -17.09
C VAL A 170 8.56 -28.66 -17.51
N LEU A 171 9.36 -29.62 -17.98
CA LEU A 171 10.72 -29.33 -18.45
C LEU A 171 10.66 -28.32 -19.61
N ARG A 172 11.54 -27.31 -19.58
CA ARG A 172 11.62 -26.22 -20.57
C ARG A 172 10.42 -25.26 -20.60
N ALA A 173 9.45 -25.42 -19.71
CA ALA A 173 8.46 -24.38 -19.43
C ALA A 173 9.00 -23.45 -18.33
N SER A 174 8.80 -22.14 -18.50
CA SER A 174 9.23 -21.14 -17.51
C SER A 174 8.27 -19.96 -17.53
N ALA A 175 7.95 -19.45 -16.34
CA ALA A 175 7.48 -18.08 -16.22
C ALA A 175 8.61 -17.11 -16.60
N VAL A 176 8.25 -15.93 -17.09
CA VAL A 176 9.19 -14.85 -17.38
C VAL A 176 8.85 -13.67 -16.48
N LEU A 177 9.79 -13.23 -15.65
CA LEU A 177 9.63 -12.05 -14.80
C LEU A 177 10.39 -10.88 -15.44
N ASN A 178 9.66 -9.84 -15.85
CA ASN A 178 10.22 -8.69 -16.57
C ASN A 178 10.59 -7.56 -15.62
N SER A 179 9.74 -7.26 -14.65
CA SER A 179 9.99 -6.15 -13.73
C SER A 179 9.38 -6.40 -12.36
N VAL A 180 10.05 -5.86 -11.33
CA VAL A 180 9.53 -5.78 -9.96
C VAL A 180 9.78 -4.38 -9.45
N THR A 181 8.73 -3.71 -8.99
CA THR A 181 8.81 -2.44 -8.28
C THR A 181 8.33 -2.63 -6.84
N ILE A 182 9.25 -2.46 -5.90
CA ILE A 182 8.97 -2.44 -4.47
C ILE A 182 8.67 -1.01 -4.07
N SER A 183 7.50 -0.78 -3.48
CA SER A 183 7.17 0.48 -2.80
C SER A 183 7.37 0.29 -1.30
N TYR A 184 8.24 1.10 -0.70
CA TYR A 184 8.49 1.10 0.74
C TYR A 184 7.99 2.40 1.34
N LEU A 185 7.43 2.30 2.54
CA LEU A 185 6.74 3.42 3.18
C LEU A 185 7.13 3.58 4.63
N ARG A 186 7.14 4.84 5.05
CA ARG A 186 7.19 5.24 6.44
C ARG A 186 5.83 5.86 6.77
N SER A 187 5.09 5.21 7.65
CA SER A 187 3.88 5.74 8.25
C SER A 187 4.07 5.85 9.76
N THR A 188 3.79 7.03 10.32
CA THR A 188 3.72 7.23 11.78
C THR A 188 2.39 6.75 12.37
N GLN A 189 1.45 6.33 11.52
CA GLN A 189 0.13 5.88 11.93
C GLN A 189 0.19 4.39 12.28
N ALA A 190 0.03 4.07 13.57
CA ALA A 190 0.11 2.70 14.10
C ALA A 190 -0.99 1.77 13.55
N GLN A 191 -2.13 2.33 13.10
CA GLN A 191 -3.24 1.59 12.50
C GLN A 191 -3.92 2.43 11.41
N PRO A 192 -4.43 1.80 10.33
CA PRO A 192 -5.31 2.48 9.39
C PRO A 192 -6.53 3.03 10.12
N THR A 193 -7.05 4.17 9.68
CA THR A 193 -8.30 4.72 10.24
C THR A 193 -9.45 3.77 9.93
N LEU A 194 -9.86 2.96 10.92
CA LEU A 194 -10.98 2.02 10.76
C LEU A 194 -12.32 2.77 10.75
N ALA A 195 -13.24 2.26 9.93
CA ALA A 195 -14.59 2.82 9.77
C ALA A 195 -15.41 2.92 11.08
N ALA A 196 -15.05 2.14 12.10
CA ALA A 196 -15.78 2.07 13.37
C ALA A 196 -15.86 3.41 14.13
N GLY A 197 -14.87 4.29 13.96
CA GLY A 197 -14.81 5.60 14.63
C GLY A 197 -15.20 6.80 13.76
N LEU A 198 -15.60 6.57 12.51
CA LEU A 198 -15.79 7.65 11.53
C LEU A 198 -17.25 8.14 11.49
N PRO A 199 -17.48 9.46 11.28
CA PRO A 199 -18.82 10.02 11.14
C PRO A 199 -19.63 9.33 10.05
N ARG A 200 -20.83 8.85 10.41
CA ARG A 200 -21.80 8.25 9.49
C ARG A 200 -22.90 9.25 9.18
N ARG A 201 -23.17 9.47 7.89
CA ARG A 201 -24.13 10.48 7.41
C ARG A 201 -25.22 9.81 6.55
N PRO A 202 -26.47 10.29 6.63
CA PRO A 202 -27.54 9.76 5.79
C PRO A 202 -27.34 10.13 4.31
N ILE A 203 -27.77 9.25 3.40
CA ILE A 203 -27.87 9.55 1.97
C ILE A 203 -29.13 10.37 1.74
N LEU A 204 -28.97 11.64 1.37
CA LEU A 204 -30.10 12.58 1.20
C LEU A 204 -30.71 12.59 -0.22
N ALA A 205 -30.16 11.84 -1.17
CA ALA A 205 -30.58 11.85 -2.57
C ALA A 205 -30.77 10.43 -3.13
N GLY A 206 -31.75 10.26 -4.03
CA GLY A 206 -32.02 9.00 -4.74
C GLY A 206 -33.52 8.68 -4.83
N ALA A 207 -33.88 7.68 -5.64
CA ALA A 207 -35.25 7.16 -5.72
C ALA A 207 -35.66 6.45 -4.43
N GLU A 208 -36.95 6.46 -4.08
CA GLU A 208 -37.49 5.80 -2.89
C GLU A 208 -37.10 4.31 -2.84
N THR A 209 -36.84 3.82 -1.64
CA THR A 209 -36.44 2.43 -1.38
C THR A 209 -37.40 1.80 -0.38
N LEU A 210 -37.66 0.49 -0.54
CA LEU A 210 -38.50 -0.29 0.39
C LEU A 210 -37.83 -0.54 1.74
N THR A 211 -36.55 -0.20 1.87
CA THR A 211 -35.75 -0.32 3.09
C THR A 211 -35.15 1.02 3.46
N THR A 212 -34.81 1.18 4.75
CA THR A 212 -34.04 2.34 5.23
C THR A 212 -32.72 2.42 4.45
N ARG A 213 -32.43 3.60 3.88
CA ARG A 213 -31.16 3.82 3.18
C ARG A 213 -29.97 3.58 4.12
N PRO A 214 -28.88 2.98 3.62
CA PRO A 214 -27.66 2.85 4.40
C PRO A 214 -27.06 4.22 4.71
N VAL A 215 -26.31 4.31 5.81
CA VAL A 215 -25.48 5.47 6.14
C VAL A 215 -24.13 5.34 5.46
N LEU A 216 -23.54 6.48 5.07
CA LEU A 216 -22.24 6.55 4.38
C LEU A 216 -21.20 7.24 5.26
N ILE A 217 -19.93 6.86 5.10
CA ILE A 217 -18.79 7.61 5.63
C ILE A 217 -18.24 8.45 4.48
N GLY A 218 -18.18 9.77 4.65
CA GLY A 218 -17.72 10.67 3.60
C GLY A 218 -16.23 10.49 3.30
N ARG A 219 -15.81 10.70 2.04
CA ARG A 219 -14.36 10.69 1.69
C ARG A 219 -13.56 11.70 2.51
N SER A 220 -14.15 12.85 2.83
CA SER A 220 -13.54 13.84 3.73
C SER A 220 -13.21 13.24 5.10
N ASP A 221 -14.03 12.31 5.58
CA ASP A 221 -13.93 11.77 6.93
C ASP A 221 -12.84 10.69 7.02
N TRP A 222 -12.63 9.89 5.96
CA TRP A 222 -11.62 8.82 5.98
C TRP A 222 -10.31 9.14 5.24
N ASN A 223 -10.31 10.08 4.28
CA ASN A 223 -9.14 10.44 3.46
C ASN A 223 -8.61 11.86 3.73
N GLY A 224 -9.34 12.70 4.47
CA GLY A 224 -8.95 14.10 4.79
C GLY A 224 -8.89 15.08 3.61
N THR A 225 -8.82 14.59 2.37
CA THR A 225 -8.79 15.39 1.13
C THR A 225 -10.09 15.27 0.35
N ILE A 226 -10.60 16.43 -0.09
CA ILE A 226 -11.78 16.55 -0.94
C ILE A 226 -11.33 17.09 -2.29
N GLU A 227 -10.80 16.22 -3.16
CA GLU A 227 -10.98 16.49 -4.58
C GLU A 227 -12.39 16.03 -4.97
N PRO A 228 -13.27 16.95 -5.42
CA PRO A 228 -14.58 16.56 -5.89
C PRO A 228 -14.39 15.75 -7.17
N ALA A 229 -14.63 14.44 -7.08
CA ALA A 229 -14.86 13.64 -8.27
C ALA A 229 -16.01 14.31 -9.05
N ARG A 230 -15.82 14.54 -10.36
CA ARG A 230 -16.84 15.07 -11.26
C ARG A 230 -17.40 13.96 -12.17
N PRO A 231 -17.91 12.83 -11.65
CA PRO A 231 -18.56 11.87 -12.52
C PRO A 231 -19.82 12.53 -13.10
N GLY A 232 -20.03 12.37 -14.40
CA GLY A 232 -21.32 12.71 -15.00
C GLY A 232 -22.41 11.88 -14.32
N ARG A 233 -23.50 12.52 -13.88
CA ARG A 233 -24.66 11.81 -13.34
C ARG A 233 -25.23 10.93 -14.45
N ARG A 234 -25.09 9.61 -14.32
CA ARG A 234 -25.66 8.61 -15.21
C ARG A 234 -26.17 7.47 -14.35
N ASP A 235 -27.27 6.86 -14.78
CA ASP A 235 -27.77 5.66 -14.14
C ASP A 235 -26.78 4.51 -14.41
N PRO A 236 -26.37 3.75 -13.37
CA PRO A 236 -25.48 2.62 -13.55
C PRO A 236 -26.19 1.53 -14.37
N ARG A 237 -25.49 0.95 -15.35
CA ARG A 237 -26.02 -0.15 -16.19
C ARG A 237 -25.73 -1.54 -15.64
N GLY A 238 -24.94 -1.63 -14.58
CA GLY A 238 -24.50 -2.86 -13.95
C GLY A 238 -23.71 -2.58 -12.68
N ILE A 239 -23.50 -3.62 -11.87
CA ILE A 239 -22.74 -3.56 -10.62
C ILE A 239 -21.63 -4.62 -10.71
N ILE A 240 -20.40 -4.21 -10.42
CA ILE A 240 -19.27 -5.13 -10.26
C ILE A 240 -18.98 -5.23 -8.77
N ILE A 241 -18.91 -6.46 -8.26
CA ILE A 241 -18.63 -6.73 -6.85
C ILE A 241 -17.18 -7.20 -6.77
N HIS A 242 -16.41 -6.53 -5.92
CA HIS A 242 -15.03 -6.90 -5.61
C HIS A 242 -14.91 -7.22 -4.11
N GLN A 243 -14.07 -8.18 -3.78
CA GLN A 243 -13.62 -8.43 -2.42
C GLN A 243 -12.20 -7.90 -2.27
N ILE A 244 -11.97 -7.14 -1.20
CA ILE A 244 -10.62 -6.78 -0.78
C ILE A 244 -10.33 -7.68 0.41
N ALA A 245 -9.37 -8.59 0.26
CA ALA A 245 -8.84 -9.32 1.38
C ALA A 245 -8.06 -8.32 2.24
N ALA A 246 -8.64 -7.91 3.36
CA ALA A 246 -7.95 -7.12 4.37
C ALA A 246 -7.86 -7.99 5.62
N SER A 247 -6.65 -8.37 6.01
CA SER A 247 -6.43 -9.07 7.28
C SER A 247 -6.51 -8.06 8.43
N THR A 248 -7.50 -8.20 9.31
CA THR A 248 -7.52 -7.49 10.59
C THR A 248 -6.63 -8.26 11.57
N VAL A 249 -5.40 -7.79 11.77
CA VAL A 249 -4.57 -8.18 12.92
C VAL A 249 -4.95 -7.33 14.12
#